data_AF-A0A3B8WC37-F1
#
_entry.id   AF-A0A3B8WC37-F1
#
_cell.length_a   1.000
_cell.length_b   1.000
_cell.length_c   1.000
_cell.angle_alpha   90.00
_cell.angle_beta   90.00
_cell.angle_gamma   90.00
#
_symmetry.space_group_name_H-M   'P 1'
#
loop_
_entity.id
_entity.type
_entity.pdbx_description
1 polymer ?
#
loop_
_entity_poly.entity_id
_entity_poly.type
_entity_poly.pdbx_seq_one_letter_code
_entity_poly.pdbx_strand_id
1 'polypeptide(L)'
;MKGKFENWIFGCDICQDVCPWNRFAQPHREPRFAPPEQLGAMSKREWVELTQDVFEKLFRKSPVKRTGFEGLKRNIRFALKK
;
A
#
# COMPACT_ATOMS: atom_id res chain seq x y z
N MET A 1 1.64 10.43 17.19
CA MET A 1 2.42 9.84 16.07
C MET A 1 2.24 10.56 14.73
N LYS A 2 1.37 11.58 14.60
CA LYS A 2 1.11 12.32 13.34
C LYS A 2 2.40 12.60 12.55
N GLY A 3 2.41 12.25 11.26
CA GLY A 3 3.54 12.50 10.34
C GLY A 3 4.65 11.43 10.34
N LYS A 4 4.56 10.38 11.18
CA LYS A 4 5.63 9.34 11.27
C LYS A 4 5.55 8.22 10.23
N PHE A 5 4.52 8.19 9.37
CA PHE A 5 4.36 7.14 8.35
C PHE A 5 4.92 7.55 6.99
N GLU A 6 5.49 8.75 6.87
CA GLU A 6 5.85 9.34 5.58
C GLU A 6 4.70 9.18 4.57
N ASN A 7 4.94 8.47 3.45
CA ASN A 7 3.93 8.19 2.44
C ASN A 7 3.37 6.76 2.50
N TRP A 8 3.68 5.99 3.56
CA TRP A 8 3.22 4.62 3.75
C TRP A 8 1.77 4.60 4.27
N ILE A 9 0.89 3.91 3.54
CA ILE A 9 -0.53 3.76 3.93
C ILE A 9 -0.89 2.34 4.40
N PHE A 10 -0.03 1.37 4.10
CA PHE A 10 -0.13 -0.03 4.54
C PHE A 10 1.27 -0.68 4.55
N GLY A 11 1.61 -1.37 5.64
CA GLY A 11 2.94 -1.98 5.80
C GLY A 11 4.09 -0.97 5.94
N CYS A 12 5.30 -1.49 5.99
CA CYS A 12 6.57 -0.74 6.01
C CYS A 12 7.68 -1.71 5.61
N ASP A 13 8.53 -1.32 4.67
CA ASP A 13 9.67 -2.13 4.22
C ASP A 13 11.04 -1.59 4.66
N ILE A 14 11.07 -0.57 5.53
CA ILE A 14 12.34 0.06 5.97
C ILE A 14 13.32 -0.97 6.56
N CYS A 15 12.84 -1.96 7.33
CA CYS A 15 13.72 -2.99 7.88
C CYS A 15 14.32 -3.91 6.79
N GLN A 16 13.62 -4.08 5.67
CA GLN A 16 14.10 -4.79 4.49
C GLN A 16 15.07 -3.92 3.68
N ASP A 17 14.78 -2.63 3.51
CA ASP A 17 15.57 -1.69 2.72
C ASP A 17 16.96 -1.45 3.33
N VAL A 18 17.05 -1.37 4.66
CA VAL A 18 18.32 -1.16 5.37
C VAL A 18 19.10 -2.46 5.62
N CYS A 19 18.53 -3.62 5.27
CA CYS A 19 19.15 -4.91 5.56
C CYS A 19 20.35 -5.16 4.63
N PRO A 20 21.57 -5.39 5.17
CA PRO A 20 22.76 -5.61 4.35
C PRO A 20 22.72 -6.91 3.53
N TRP A 21 21.85 -7.85 3.89
CA TRP A 21 21.66 -9.09 3.14
C TRP A 21 20.71 -8.93 1.96
N ASN A 22 19.73 -8.02 2.03
CA ASN A 22 18.77 -7.79 0.95
C ASN A 22 19.40 -7.15 -0.29
N ARG A 23 20.60 -6.56 -0.19
CA ARG A 23 21.36 -6.08 -1.36
C ARG A 23 21.68 -7.19 -2.38
N PHE A 24 21.60 -8.46 -1.95
CA PHE A 24 21.82 -9.62 -2.80
C PHE A 24 20.52 -10.26 -3.30
N ALA A 25 19.36 -9.77 -2.87
CA ALA A 25 18.07 -10.31 -3.25
C ALA A 25 17.82 -10.14 -4.75
N GLN A 26 17.17 -11.12 -5.35
CA GLN A 26 16.79 -11.11 -6.76
C GLN A 26 15.26 -11.00 -6.88
N PRO A 27 14.73 -10.24 -7.86
CA PRO A 27 13.31 -10.20 -8.12
C PRO A 27 12.74 -11.59 -8.41
N HIS A 28 11.52 -11.86 -7.91
CA HIS A 28 10.83 -13.11 -8.22
C HIS A 28 10.44 -13.17 -9.70
N ARG A 29 10.20 -14.38 -10.21
CA ARG A 29 9.66 -14.63 -11.56
C ARG A 29 8.22 -15.14 -11.55
N GLU A 30 7.58 -15.21 -10.39
CA GLU A 30 6.19 -15.64 -10.23
C GLU A 30 5.21 -14.54 -10.70
N PRO A 31 4.46 -14.74 -11.79
CA PRO A 31 3.56 -13.70 -12.31
C PRO A 31 2.39 -13.39 -11.37
N ARG A 32 1.96 -14.33 -10.53
CA ARG A 32 0.84 -14.12 -9.59
C ARG A 32 1.13 -13.10 -8.49
N PHE A 33 2.40 -12.73 -8.30
CA PHE A 33 2.80 -11.68 -7.36
C PHE A 33 2.82 -10.29 -7.98
N ALA A 34 2.57 -10.16 -9.29
CA ALA A 34 2.40 -8.85 -9.91
C ALA A 34 1.20 -8.11 -9.29
N PRO A 35 1.37 -6.83 -8.92
CA PRO A 35 0.25 -6.05 -8.41
C PRO A 35 -0.80 -5.83 -9.51
N PRO A 36 -2.07 -5.58 -9.15
CA PRO A 36 -3.08 -5.17 -10.12
C PRO A 36 -2.64 -3.90 -10.85
N GLU A 37 -2.75 -3.87 -12.18
CA GLU A 37 -2.35 -2.72 -13.02
C GLU A 37 -3.01 -1.41 -12.57
N GLN A 38 -4.28 -1.49 -12.19
CA GLN A 38 -5.07 -0.36 -11.68
C GLN A 38 -4.43 0.30 -10.46
N LEU A 39 -3.76 -0.47 -9.59
CA LEU A 39 -3.10 0.05 -8.39
C LEU A 39 -1.94 1.00 -8.74
N GLY A 40 -1.19 0.69 -9.81
CA GLY A 40 -0.08 1.52 -10.30
C GLY A 40 -0.54 2.79 -11.02
N ALA A 41 -1.78 2.79 -11.55
CA ALA A 41 -2.35 3.91 -12.28
C ALA A 41 -3.07 4.95 -11.40
N MET A 42 -3.32 4.65 -10.12
CA MET A 42 -4.08 5.54 -9.24
C MET A 42 -3.32 6.84 -8.91
N SER A 43 -3.95 7.97 -9.21
CA SER A 43 -3.52 9.30 -8.79
C SER A 43 -3.74 9.52 -7.29
N LYS A 44 -3.02 10.51 -6.73
CA LYS A 44 -3.21 10.93 -5.32
C LYS A 44 -4.65 11.32 -5.00
N ARG A 45 -5.35 11.93 -5.96
CA ARG A 45 -6.75 12.33 -5.78
C ARG A 45 -7.66 11.11 -5.67
N GLU A 46 -7.47 10.11 -6.51
CA GLU A 46 -8.25 8.86 -6.46
C GLU A 46 -8.00 8.08 -5.16
N TRP A 47 -6.80 8.15 -4.59
CA TRP A 47 -6.54 7.60 -3.25
C TRP A 47 -7.31 8.34 -2.14
N VAL A 48 -7.43 9.67 -2.23
CA VAL A 48 -8.20 10.48 -1.27
C VAL A 48 -9.70 10.20 -1.38
N GLU A 49 -10.17 10.07 -2.62
CA GLU A 49 -11.58 9.83 -2.97
C GLU A 49 -11.94 8.34 -3.01
N LEU A 50 -11.06 7.44 -2.51
CA LEU A 50 -11.27 6.00 -2.52
C LEU A 50 -12.61 5.63 -1.90
N THR A 51 -13.42 4.87 -2.66
CA THR A 51 -14.73 4.37 -2.25
C THR A 51 -14.64 2.92 -1.75
N GLN A 52 -15.65 2.49 -0.99
CA GLN A 52 -15.71 1.12 -0.49
C GLN A 52 -15.78 0.09 -1.63
N ASP A 53 -16.52 0.38 -2.70
CA ASP A 53 -16.64 -0.51 -3.86
C ASP A 53 -15.31 -0.68 -4.59
N VAL A 54 -14.56 0.42 -4.77
CA VAL A 54 -13.22 0.39 -5.39
C VAL A 54 -12.26 -0.37 -4.48
N PHE A 55 -12.30 -0.15 -3.17
CA PHE A 55 -11.51 -0.89 -2.18
C PHE A 55 -11.78 -2.41 -2.26
N GLU A 56 -13.04 -2.83 -2.25
CA GLU A 56 -13.41 -4.25 -2.32
C GLU A 56 -12.95 -4.90 -3.62
N LYS A 57 -13.06 -4.19 -4.75
CA LYS A 57 -12.60 -4.68 -6.06
C LYS A 57 -11.08 -4.80 -6.11
N LEU A 58 -10.35 -3.75 -5.74
CA LEU A 58 -8.89 -3.70 -5.81
C LEU A 58 -8.22 -4.70 -4.86
N PHE A 59 -8.77 -4.86 -3.64
CA PHE A 59 -8.11 -5.62 -2.59
C PHE A 59 -8.74 -6.99 -2.28
N ARG A 60 -9.70 -7.49 -3.08
CA ARG A 60 -10.42 -8.76 -2.84
C ARG A 60 -9.54 -9.96 -2.46
N LYS A 61 -8.32 -10.04 -3.01
CA LYS A 61 -7.34 -11.11 -2.75
C LYS A 61 -6.01 -10.59 -2.19
N SER A 62 -6.02 -9.38 -1.63
CA SER A 62 -4.85 -8.73 -1.06
C SER A 62 -4.87 -8.77 0.47
N PRO A 63 -3.71 -8.95 1.14
CA PRO A 63 -3.58 -8.76 2.57
C PRO A 63 -4.13 -7.43 3.09
N VAL A 64 -4.13 -6.38 2.25
CA VAL A 64 -4.66 -5.03 2.57
C VAL A 64 -6.13 -5.08 2.99
N LYS A 65 -6.91 -6.03 2.46
CA LYS A 65 -8.33 -6.19 2.82
C LYS A 65 -8.55 -6.42 4.32
N ARG A 66 -7.58 -7.02 5.02
CA ARG A 66 -7.65 -7.25 6.49
C ARG A 66 -7.68 -5.95 7.30
N THR A 67 -7.13 -4.86 6.77
CA THR A 67 -7.20 -3.54 7.42
C THR A 67 -8.60 -2.92 7.38
N GLY A 68 -9.44 -3.38 6.45
CA GLY A 68 -10.76 -2.80 6.20
C GLY A 68 -10.70 -1.42 5.55
N PHE A 69 -11.80 -1.02 4.91
CA PHE A 69 -11.91 0.24 4.17
C PHE A 69 -11.61 1.46 5.04
N GLU A 70 -12.27 1.57 6.19
CA GLU A 70 -12.06 2.70 7.11
C GLU A 70 -10.65 2.73 7.71
N GLY A 71 -10.04 1.57 7.95
CA GLY A 71 -8.67 1.47 8.43
C GLY A 71 -7.67 2.01 7.41
N LEU A 72 -7.83 1.64 6.14
CA LEU A 72 -6.97 2.14 5.06
C LEU A 72 -7.19 3.65 4.86
N LYS A 73 -8.46 4.11 4.84
CA LYS A 73 -8.80 5.53 4.68
C LYS A 73 -8.26 6.39 5.82
N ARG A 74 -8.23 5.86 7.06
CA ARG A 74 -7.56 6.50 8.20
C ARG A 74 -6.05 6.67 7.94
N ASN A 75 -5.38 5.63 7.46
CA ASN A 75 -3.94 5.69 7.18
C ASN A 75 -3.62 6.64 6.01
N ILE A 76 -4.41 6.63 4.94
CA ILE A 76 -4.29 7.58 3.82
C ILE A 76 -4.38 9.02 4.32
N ARG A 77 -5.41 9.34 5.12
CA ARG A 77 -5.56 10.68 5.72
C ARG A 77 -4.40 11.06 6.63
N PHE A 78 -3.79 10.08 7.29
CA PHE A 78 -2.64 10.31 8.16
C PHE A 78 -1.36 10.62 7.36
N ALA A 79 -1.09 9.85 6.30
CA ALA A 79 0.07 10.05 5.43
C ALA A 79 0.01 11.37 4.64
N LEU A 80 -1.20 11.81 4.26
CA LEU A 80 -1.39 13.04 3.49
C LEU A 80 -1.44 14.32 4.34
N LYS A 81 -1.64 14.21 5.65
CA LYS A 81 -1.62 15.36 6.57
C LYS A 81 -0.17 15.72 6.89
N LYS A 82 0.37 16.74 6.21
CA LYS A 82 1.52 17.50 6.72
C LYS A 82 1.21 18.07 8.12
#